data_AF-A0A3D0FR51-F1
#
_entry.id   AF-A0A3D0FR51-F1
#
_cell.length_a   1.000
_cell.length_b   1.000
_cell.length_c   1.000
_cell.angle_alpha   90.00
_cell.angle_beta   90.00
_cell.angle_gamma   90.00
#
_symmetry.space_group_name_H-M   'P 1'
#
loop_
_entity.id
_entity.type
_entity.pdbx_description
1 polymer ?
#
loop_
_entity_poly.entity_id
_entity_poly.type
_entity_poly.pdbx_seq_one_letter_code
_entity_poly.pdbx_strand_id
1 'polypeptide(L)'
;MLNFDIKKKINSLRDILVGKVPDPKAQVEQITIALIYKFMDDMDQQSVSIGGEPSFFTNGYEQFAWSKLMDKRLGGEARLDLYVRALG
;
A
#
# COMPACT_ATOMS: atom_id res chain seq x y z
N MET A 1 -5.60 -20.08 1.11
CA MET A 1 -4.89 -20.57 -0.10
C MET A 1 -5.23 -19.64 -1.27
N LEU A 2 -4.27 -19.31 -2.13
CA LEU A 2 -4.47 -18.43 -3.29
C LEU A 2 -5.47 -19.06 -4.29
N ASN A 3 -6.69 -18.52 -4.36
CA ASN A 3 -7.70 -18.96 -5.32
C ASN A 3 -7.41 -18.41 -6.73
N PHE A 4 -8.12 -18.92 -7.74
CA PHE A 4 -7.94 -18.52 -9.14
C PHE A 4 -8.07 -17.01 -9.36
N ASP A 5 -9.06 -16.38 -8.71
CA ASP A 5 -9.31 -14.94 -8.85
C ASP A 5 -8.17 -14.09 -8.29
N ILE A 6 -7.60 -14.46 -7.14
CA ILE A 6 -6.46 -13.75 -6.55
C ILE A 6 -5.24 -13.91 -7.47
N LYS A 7 -5.00 -15.11 -8.02
CA LYS A 7 -3.90 -15.32 -8.99
C LYS A 7 -4.06 -14.44 -10.22
N LYS A 8 -5.28 -14.34 -10.77
CA LYS A 8 -5.58 -13.46 -11.92
C LYS A 8 -5.30 -11.99 -11.59
N LYS A 9 -5.70 -11.51 -10.41
CA LYS A 9 -5.41 -10.14 -9.96
C LYS A 9 -3.91 -9.87 -9.83
N ILE A 10 -3.15 -10.80 -9.25
CA ILE A 10 -1.69 -10.67 -9.13
C ILE A 10 -1.04 -10.62 -10.51
N ASN A 11 -1.47 -11.45 -11.46
CA ASN A 11 -0.97 -11.40 -12.83
C ASN A 11 -1.27 -10.03 -13.47
N SER A 12 -2.48 -9.51 -13.33
CA SER A 12 -2.81 -8.16 -13.82
C SER A 12 -1.96 -7.06 -13.19
N LEU A 13 -1.65 -7.16 -11.88
CA LEU A 13 -0.73 -6.21 -11.23
C LEU A 13 0.68 -6.28 -11.82
N ARG A 14 1.19 -7.49 -12.11
CA ARG A 14 2.49 -7.66 -12.79
C ARG A 14 2.47 -7.04 -14.18
N ASP A 15 1.42 -7.28 -14.95
CA ASP A 15 1.27 -6.72 -16.30
C ASP A 15 1.27 -5.19 -16.29
N ILE A 16 0.64 -4.55 -15.29
CA ILE A 16 0.65 -3.09 -15.11
C ILE A 16 2.06 -2.53 -14.83
N LEU A 17 2.92 -3.34 -14.21
CA LEU A 17 4.29 -2.96 -13.86
C LEU A 17 5.27 -3.20 -15.01
N VAL A 18 4.88 -3.93 -16.06
CA VAL A 18 5.70 -4.08 -17.27
C VAL A 18 5.99 -2.70 -17.87
N GLY A 19 7.27 -2.43 -18.12
CA GLY A 19 7.75 -1.14 -18.63
C GLY A 19 7.98 -0.06 -17.57
N LYS A 20 7.46 -0.21 -16.35
CA LYS A 20 7.77 0.66 -15.19
C LYS A 20 8.86 0.04 -14.31
N VAL A 21 8.74 -1.26 -14.09
CA VAL A 21 9.72 -2.09 -13.39
C VAL A 21 10.08 -3.22 -14.35
N PRO A 22 11.24 -3.14 -15.02
CA PRO A 22 11.56 -4.05 -16.13
C PRO A 22 11.86 -5.48 -15.65
N ASP A 23 12.35 -5.65 -14.43
CA ASP A 23 12.70 -6.95 -13.86
C ASP A 23 11.47 -7.65 -13.24
N PRO A 24 11.10 -8.86 -13.69
CA PRO A 24 9.96 -9.59 -13.16
C PRO A 24 10.05 -9.90 -11.66
N LYS A 25 11.25 -10.09 -11.12
CA LYS A 25 11.43 -10.35 -9.68
C LYS A 25 11.13 -9.08 -8.88
N ALA A 26 11.67 -7.94 -9.28
CA ALA A 26 11.37 -6.64 -8.68
C ALA A 26 9.88 -6.30 -8.74
N GLN A 27 9.15 -6.67 -9.80
CA GLN A 27 7.69 -6.51 -9.86
C GLN A 27 6.97 -7.28 -8.74
N VAL A 28 7.36 -8.54 -8.52
CA VAL A 28 6.80 -9.37 -7.45
C VAL A 28 7.13 -8.79 -6.08
N GLU A 29 8.36 -8.29 -5.89
CA GLU A 29 8.76 -7.62 -4.64
C GLU A 29 7.93 -6.36 -4.39
N GLN A 30 7.72 -5.51 -5.38
CA GLN A 30 6.89 -4.31 -5.27
C GLN A 30 5.43 -4.64 -4.90
N ILE A 31 4.84 -5.66 -5.53
CA ILE A 31 3.49 -6.11 -5.20
C ILE A 31 3.44 -6.65 -3.76
N THR A 32 4.44 -7.43 -3.36
CA THR A 32 4.54 -7.97 -2.00
C THR A 32 4.60 -6.86 -0.96
N ILE A 33 5.47 -5.87 -1.15
CA ILE A 33 5.61 -4.72 -0.25
C ILE A 33 4.30 -3.94 -0.17
N ALA A 34 3.67 -3.64 -1.32
CA ALA A 34 2.40 -2.94 -1.35
C ALA A 34 1.29 -3.70 -0.60
N LEU A 35 1.24 -5.03 -0.71
CA LEU A 35 0.29 -5.87 0.00
C LEU A 35 0.55 -5.91 1.51
N ILE A 36 1.81 -5.98 1.95
CA ILE A 36 2.18 -5.88 3.37
C ILE A 36 1.72 -4.54 3.95
N TYR A 37 2.00 -3.45 3.23
CA TYR A 37 1.64 -2.11 3.67
C TYR A 37 0.12 -1.91 3.77
N LYS A 38 -0.62 -2.44 2.79
CA LYS A 38 -2.09 -2.50 2.86
C LYS A 38 -2.59 -3.31 4.06
N PHE A 39 -1.98 -4.47 4.30
CA PHE A 39 -2.37 -5.35 5.38
C PHE A 39 -2.15 -4.71 6.76
N MET A 40 -1.05 -3.98 6.94
CA MET A 40 -0.79 -3.20 8.15
C MET A 40 -1.89 -2.16 8.40
N ASP A 41 -2.32 -1.43 7.36
CA ASP A 41 -3.37 -0.39 7.47
C ASP A 41 -4.74 -1.02 7.73
N ASP A 42 -5.03 -2.16 7.11
CA ASP A 42 -6.27 -2.92 7.36
C ASP A 42 -6.35 -3.43 8.79
N MET A 43 -5.23 -3.93 9.34
CA MET A 43 -5.18 -4.39 10.73
C MET A 43 -5.37 -3.23 11.71
N ASP A 44 -4.72 -2.09 11.48
CA ASP A 44 -4.89 -0.91 12.31
C ASP A 44 -6.34 -0.41 12.27
N GLN A 45 -6.96 -0.34 11.09
CA GLN A 45 -8.37 0.05 10.97
C GLN A 45 -9.33 -0.93 11.65
N GLN A 46 -9.07 -2.23 11.54
CA GLN A 46 -9.86 -3.25 12.23
C GLN A 46 -9.73 -3.09 13.74
N SER A 47 -8.51 -2.91 14.27
CA SER A 47 -8.26 -2.64 15.69
C SER A 47 -9.07 -1.44 16.18
N VAL A 48 -8.97 -0.31 15.46
CA VAL A 48 -9.72 0.91 15.79
C VAL A 48 -11.24 0.68 15.74
N SER A 49 -11.74 -0.09 14.77
CA SER A 49 -13.18 -0.35 14.62
C SER A 49 -13.81 -1.10 15.80
N ILE A 50 -13.01 -1.83 16.58
CA ILE A 50 -13.45 -2.57 17.77
C ILE A 50 -13.06 -1.88 19.08
N GLY A 51 -12.63 -0.61 19.02
CA GLY A 51 -12.22 0.18 20.18
C GLY A 51 -10.78 -0.07 20.66
N GLY A 52 -9.95 -0.71 19.82
CA GLY A 52 -8.51 -0.81 20.02
C GLY A 52 -7.75 0.38 19.45
N GLU A 53 -6.43 0.34 19.56
CA GLU A 53 -5.52 1.37 19.05
C GLU A 53 -4.76 0.86 17.81
N PRO A 54 -4.34 1.75 16.90
CA PRO A 54 -3.43 1.38 15.83
C PRO A 54 -2.05 1.03 16.39
N SER A 55 -1.32 0.17 15.70
CA SER A 55 -0.01 -0.35 16.11
C SER A 55 1.07 -0.17 15.05
N PHE A 56 0.70 -0.15 13.77
CA PHE A 56 1.66 -0.07 12.67
C PHE A 56 1.95 1.38 12.26
N PHE A 57 0.92 2.16 11.98
CA PHE A 57 1.04 3.55 11.52
C PHE A 57 0.89 4.52 12.68
N THR A 58 1.83 4.47 13.62
CA THR A 58 1.85 5.29 14.84
C THR A 58 3.14 6.12 14.93
N ASN A 59 3.21 7.02 15.91
CA ASN A 59 4.42 7.79 16.23
C ASN A 59 4.90 8.70 15.08
N GLY A 60 3.97 9.40 14.43
CA GLY A 60 4.28 10.32 13.34
C GLY A 60 4.32 9.67 11.96
N TYR A 61 3.92 8.40 11.83
CA TYR A 61 3.77 7.71 10.55
C TYR A 61 2.31 7.60 10.08
N GLU A 62 1.36 8.21 10.79
CA GLU A 62 -0.08 8.13 10.53
C GLU A 62 -0.44 8.63 9.11
N GLN A 63 0.24 9.68 8.62
CA GLN A 63 0.02 10.24 7.28
C GLN A 63 0.45 9.31 6.15
N PHE A 64 1.29 8.32 6.43
CA PHE A 64 1.77 7.36 5.43
C PHE A 64 0.93 6.09 5.41
N ALA A 65 -0.08 5.94 6.28
CA ALA A 65 -1.00 4.82 6.23
C ALA A 65 -1.64 4.66 4.83
N TRP A 66 -1.84 3.41 4.38
CA TRP A 66 -2.31 3.12 3.02
C TRP A 66 -3.61 3.88 2.67
N SER A 67 -4.58 3.87 3.58
CA SER A 67 -5.84 4.60 3.45
C SER A 67 -5.68 6.11 3.22
N LYS A 68 -4.63 6.71 3.81
CA LYS A 68 -4.29 8.11 3.60
C LYS A 68 -3.67 8.30 2.21
N LEU A 69 -2.67 7.51 1.85
CA LEU A 69 -1.99 7.61 0.54
C LEU A 69 -2.94 7.40 -0.65
N MET A 70 -3.90 6.49 -0.48
CA MET A 70 -4.87 6.11 -1.51
C MET A 70 -6.17 6.93 -1.47
N ASP A 71 -6.27 7.96 -0.61
CA ASP A 71 -7.44 8.83 -0.55
C ASP A 71 -7.63 9.51 -1.91
N LYS A 72 -8.84 9.39 -2.48
CA LYS A 72 -9.19 9.96 -3.79
C LYS A 72 -9.25 11.48 -3.76
N ARG A 73 -9.34 12.08 -2.56
CA ARG A 73 -9.31 13.54 -2.36
C ARG A 73 -7.91 14.12 -2.48
N LEU A 74 -6.86 13.30 -2.43
CA LEU A 74 -5.49 13.76 -2.68
C LEU A 74 -5.29 14.07 -4.16
N GLY A 75 -5.01 15.33 -4.46
CA GLY A 75 -4.49 15.78 -5.75
C GLY A 75 -3.05 15.28 -5.99
N GLY A 76 -2.54 15.48 -7.21
CA GLY A 76 -1.19 15.04 -7.59
C GLY A 76 -0.09 15.69 -6.74
N GLU A 77 -0.20 17.00 -6.47
CA GLU A 77 0.75 17.75 -5.64
C GLU A 77 0.80 17.23 -4.20
N ALA A 78 -0.36 16.98 -3.59
CA ALA A 78 -0.43 16.47 -2.23
C ALA A 78 0.15 15.05 -2.10
N ARG A 79 0.02 14.21 -3.14
CA ARG A 79 0.71 12.91 -3.18
C ARG A 79 2.23 13.06 -3.29
N LEU A 80 2.70 14.02 -4.08
CA LEU A 80 4.13 14.30 -4.21
C LEU A 80 4.72 14.81 -2.89
N ASP A 81 4.03 15.68 -2.18
CA ASP A 81 4.45 16.18 -0.87
C ASP A 81 4.59 15.03 0.15
N LEU A 82 3.61 14.12 0.21
CA LEU A 82 3.70 12.92 1.05
C LEU A 82 4.90 12.05 0.66
N TYR A 83 5.17 11.87 -0.63
CA TYR A 83 6.34 11.12 -1.09
C TYR A 83 7.66 11.78 -0.65
N VAL A 84 7.80 13.11 -0.81
CA VAL A 84 8.99 13.84 -0.39
C VAL A 84 9.19 13.74 1.12
N ARG A 85 8.12 13.89 1.90
CA ARG A 85 8.17 13.75 3.37
C ARG A 85 8.54 12.35 3.85
N ALA A 86 8.25 11.31 3.06
CA ALA A 86 8.65 9.94 3.39
C ALA A 86 10.15 9.68 3.15
N LEU A 87 10.82 10.53 2.35
CA LEU A 87 12.24 10.39 2.01
C LEU A 87 13.18 11.27 2.83
N GLY A 88 12.65 12.27 3.54
CA GLY A 88 13.41 13.18 4.41
C GLY A 88 13.42 12.68 5.85
#